data_AF-A0A2V2C7Z8-F1
#
_entry.id   AF-A0A2V2C7Z8-F1
#
_cell.length_a   1.000
_cell.length_b   1.000
_cell.length_c   1.000
_cell.angle_alpha   90.00
_cell.angle_beta   90.00
_cell.angle_gamma   90.00
#
_symmetry.space_group_name_H-M   'P 1'
#
loop_
_entity.id
_entity.type
_entity.pdbx_description
1 polymer ?
#
loop_
_entity_poly.entity_id
_entity_poly.type
_entity_poly.pdbx_seq_one_letter_code
_entity_poly.pdbx_strand_id
1 'polypeptide(L)'
;MKKSVKALSVILILAALFGLVGGGITFGDVMDCKAYWEAKGEESDANLAKLEEGLNTLKENEAAYLEGREAYETGLKDYEAGKKQIEDGQKEYDAGVQTLKEKQAEYDAGLAKLQAAKTQLAEGQAKYDAGAAALTQAGTLLNGLSSINSGYANWKAGYEGLLGFQALAAKSGTSLPSPSADPAVIAAYDAAIDTTKASLEAGIGYHNQLEQLQAQKTQLEAAIKATAAAGGDASQLIAQLAQVNTGIETLSAALAGKPSKAEMEASLQGVSQLAGVPAALAQGQQELAAGTAAAVNGILSNEELAAKVTAASGMDAAALSAAVAALPGMDYPTFNGTMTQLTGLANGLVGGNDGLQAQYDAGKAELDAAKKALDAGYAEYNAGKAKLDDGAVQLAEGKKTLEEAGKTLAEGKKTLEAAEKQLSEGKAKLDEFESGREQVIAGLETLKGTETYAGLASIAERLGEDFSYMKNDTDLDMEKGLEAVAVGREFSGENGAAVTRELTNRAIAAALALLGSVLALAAGIMGLAGKAKGSGVLAVIAALAAGAAVAAALMAGTELSAAAGSTTGPLALAAGGVLTAASIAQAIAALAPSKTAA
;
A
#
# COMPACT_ATOMS: atom_id res chain seq x y z
N MET A 1 -7.21 -136.24 -36.14
CA MET A 1 -7.44 -134.88 -35.60
C MET A 1 -6.44 -134.39 -34.54
N LYS A 2 -5.70 -135.24 -33.80
CA LYS A 2 -4.85 -134.76 -32.67
C LYS A 2 -3.53 -134.03 -33.03
N LYS A 3 -3.02 -134.10 -34.28
CA LYS A 3 -1.73 -133.46 -34.68
C LYS A 3 -1.86 -132.01 -35.16
N SER A 4 -2.90 -131.65 -35.91
CA SER A 4 -3.10 -130.31 -36.47
C SER A 4 -3.39 -129.25 -35.40
N VAL A 5 -4.23 -129.60 -34.41
CA VAL A 5 -4.57 -128.71 -33.28
C VAL A 5 -3.33 -128.34 -32.46
N LYS A 6 -2.40 -129.28 -32.25
CA LYS A 6 -1.17 -129.01 -31.48
C LYS A 6 -0.20 -128.07 -32.22
N ALA A 7 -0.08 -128.20 -33.54
CA ALA A 7 0.79 -127.34 -34.34
C ALA A 7 0.26 -125.89 -34.38
N LEU A 8 -1.04 -125.73 -34.59
CA LEU A 8 -1.69 -124.42 -34.58
C LEU A 8 -1.69 -123.78 -33.17
N SER A 9 -1.70 -124.58 -32.11
CA SER A 9 -1.55 -124.09 -30.73
C SER A 9 -0.19 -123.44 -30.48
N VAL A 10 0.89 -123.96 -31.06
CA VAL A 10 2.23 -123.35 -30.92
C VAL A 10 2.30 -122.01 -31.65
N ILE A 11 1.73 -121.94 -32.85
CA ILE A 11 1.65 -120.68 -33.62
C ILE A 11 0.82 -119.64 -32.86
N LEU A 12 -0.29 -120.06 -32.25
CA LEU A 12 -1.13 -119.17 -31.45
C LEU A 12 -0.41 -118.63 -30.21
N ILE A 13 0.37 -119.47 -29.52
CA ILE A 13 1.19 -119.05 -28.37
C ILE A 13 2.24 -118.02 -28.80
N LEU A 14 2.95 -118.24 -29.92
CA LEU A 14 3.96 -117.30 -30.40
C LEU A 14 3.35 -115.96 -30.83
N ALA A 15 2.22 -116.00 -31.54
CA ALA A 15 1.48 -114.79 -31.90
C ALA A 15 1.00 -114.04 -30.65
N ALA A 16 0.55 -114.76 -29.62
CA ALA A 16 0.12 -114.19 -28.35
C ALA A 16 1.26 -113.53 -27.57
N LEU A 17 2.46 -114.14 -27.52
CA LEU A 17 3.62 -113.53 -26.86
C LEU A 17 4.08 -112.27 -27.59
N PHE A 18 4.05 -112.27 -28.92
CA PHE A 18 4.35 -111.07 -29.73
C PHE A 18 3.33 -109.95 -29.49
N GLY A 19 2.04 -110.30 -29.43
CA GLY A 19 0.97 -109.35 -29.09
C GLY A 19 1.07 -108.78 -27.67
N LEU A 20 1.60 -109.55 -26.72
CA LEU A 20 1.76 -109.12 -25.33
C LEU A 20 2.92 -108.10 -25.17
N VAL A 21 4.04 -108.31 -25.88
CA VAL A 21 5.16 -107.34 -25.91
C VAL A 21 4.80 -106.08 -26.68
N GLY A 22 4.19 -106.22 -27.87
CA GLY A 22 3.72 -105.08 -28.65
C GLY A 22 2.66 -104.25 -27.93
N GLY A 23 1.69 -104.89 -27.28
CA GLY A 23 0.65 -104.26 -26.48
C GLY A 23 1.19 -103.52 -25.24
N GLY A 24 2.22 -104.05 -24.58
CA GLY A 24 2.84 -103.41 -23.42
C GLY A 24 3.62 -102.14 -23.77
N ILE A 25 4.45 -102.20 -24.83
CA ILE A 25 5.24 -101.05 -25.31
C ILE A 25 4.32 -99.92 -25.78
N THR A 26 3.27 -100.27 -26.52
CA THR A 26 2.31 -99.27 -27.04
C THR A 26 1.46 -98.64 -25.96
N PHE A 27 1.13 -99.36 -24.88
CA PHE A 27 0.41 -98.78 -23.74
C PHE A 27 1.30 -97.82 -22.93
N GLY A 28 2.59 -98.13 -22.76
CA GLY A 28 3.56 -97.24 -22.10
C GLY A 28 3.75 -95.91 -22.84
N ASP A 29 4.03 -95.98 -24.15
CA ASP A 29 4.17 -94.80 -25.02
C ASP A 29 2.94 -93.87 -24.98
N VAL A 30 1.73 -94.45 -24.90
CA VAL A 30 0.48 -93.68 -24.81
C VAL A 30 0.36 -92.96 -23.47
N MET A 31 0.85 -93.54 -22.38
CA MET A 31 0.85 -92.90 -21.06
C MET A 31 1.87 -91.74 -20.97
N ASP A 32 3.03 -91.88 -21.61
CA ASP A 32 4.05 -90.81 -21.66
C ASP A 32 3.60 -89.63 -22.52
N CYS A 33 2.99 -89.90 -23.69
CA CYS A 33 2.36 -88.88 -24.51
C CYS A 33 1.25 -88.13 -23.76
N LYS A 34 0.47 -88.85 -22.94
CA LYS A 34 -0.57 -88.25 -22.11
C LYS A 34 0.03 -87.27 -21.08
N ALA A 35 1.08 -87.67 -20.37
CA ALA A 35 1.75 -86.81 -19.39
C ALA A 35 2.35 -85.54 -20.01
N TYR A 36 2.93 -85.63 -21.21
CA TYR A 36 3.46 -84.48 -21.95
C TYR A 36 2.38 -83.43 -22.26
N TRP A 37 1.24 -83.87 -22.77
CA TRP A 37 0.15 -82.96 -23.11
C TRP A 37 -0.62 -82.45 -21.89
N GLU A 38 -0.71 -83.23 -20.80
CA GLU A 38 -1.23 -82.74 -19.52
C GLU A 38 -0.36 -81.61 -18.96
N ALA A 39 0.97 -81.76 -18.97
CA ALA A 39 1.89 -80.70 -18.55
C ALA A 39 1.82 -79.44 -19.43
N LYS A 40 1.66 -79.60 -20.75
CA LYS A 40 1.46 -78.48 -21.69
C LYS A 40 0.11 -77.80 -21.53
N GLY A 41 -0.94 -78.55 -21.20
CA GLY A 41 -2.25 -78.02 -20.84
C GLY A 41 -2.19 -77.17 -19.56
N GLU A 42 -1.52 -77.66 -18.51
CA GLU A 42 -1.32 -76.90 -17.27
C GLU A 42 -0.50 -75.60 -17.49
N GLU A 43 0.54 -75.65 -18.31
CA GLU A 43 1.35 -74.47 -18.68
C GLU A 43 0.52 -73.45 -19.48
N SER A 44 -0.27 -73.92 -20.45
CA SER A 44 -1.19 -73.10 -21.25
C SER A 44 -2.24 -72.43 -20.37
N ASP A 45 -2.87 -73.17 -19.48
CA ASP A 45 -3.91 -72.65 -18.57
C ASP A 45 -3.33 -71.65 -17.55
N ALA A 46 -2.10 -71.87 -17.06
CA ALA A 46 -1.41 -70.93 -16.19
C ALA A 46 -1.02 -69.63 -16.92
N ASN A 47 -0.61 -69.71 -18.20
CA ASN A 47 -0.30 -68.54 -19.02
C ASN A 47 -1.56 -67.76 -19.41
N LEU A 48 -2.66 -68.44 -19.73
CA LEU A 48 -3.97 -67.84 -19.97
C LEU A 48 -4.52 -67.17 -18.71
N ALA A 49 -4.35 -67.79 -17.54
CA ALA A 49 -4.72 -67.20 -16.26
C ALA A 49 -3.94 -65.92 -15.95
N LYS A 50 -2.62 -65.91 -16.19
CA LYS A 50 -1.78 -64.71 -16.04
C LYS A 50 -2.15 -63.60 -17.03
N LEU A 51 -2.49 -63.97 -18.26
CA LEU A 51 -2.90 -63.00 -19.27
C LEU A 51 -4.27 -62.40 -18.94
N GLU A 52 -5.20 -63.21 -18.40
CA GLU A 52 -6.48 -62.74 -17.88
C GLU A 52 -6.31 -61.85 -16.64
N GLU A 53 -5.43 -62.22 -15.72
CA GLU A 53 -5.09 -61.40 -14.55
C GLU A 53 -4.47 -60.07 -14.99
N GLY A 54 -3.50 -60.08 -15.91
CA GLY A 54 -2.91 -58.88 -16.48
C GLY A 54 -3.92 -57.98 -17.20
N LEU A 55 -4.87 -58.55 -17.94
CA LEU A 55 -5.96 -57.81 -18.57
C LEU A 55 -6.94 -57.21 -17.56
N ASN A 56 -7.29 -57.95 -16.50
CA ASN A 56 -8.15 -57.46 -15.44
C ASN A 56 -7.46 -56.36 -14.63
N THR A 57 -6.17 -56.54 -14.30
CA THR A 57 -5.35 -55.50 -13.64
C THR A 57 -5.19 -54.27 -14.51
N LEU A 58 -5.01 -54.42 -15.82
CA LEU A 58 -5.03 -53.27 -16.73
C LEU A 58 -6.41 -52.62 -16.82
N LYS A 59 -7.50 -53.39 -16.72
CA LYS A 59 -8.86 -52.83 -16.74
C LYS A 59 -9.13 -51.99 -15.50
N GLU A 60 -8.68 -52.45 -14.35
CA GLU A 60 -8.71 -51.69 -13.10
C GLU A 60 -7.76 -50.49 -13.14
N ASN A 61 -6.55 -50.67 -13.66
CA ASN A 61 -5.57 -49.61 -13.78
C ASN A 61 -5.91 -48.60 -14.89
N GLU A 62 -6.71 -48.95 -15.91
CA GLU A 62 -7.16 -48.03 -16.97
C GLU A 62 -8.09 -46.98 -16.36
N ALA A 63 -8.99 -47.40 -15.48
CA ALA A 63 -9.78 -46.46 -14.69
C ALA A 63 -8.89 -45.55 -13.84
N ALA A 64 -7.90 -46.12 -13.15
CA ALA A 64 -6.93 -45.35 -12.35
C ALA A 64 -6.02 -44.42 -13.20
N TYR A 65 -5.72 -44.80 -14.45
CA TYR A 65 -4.96 -44.00 -15.41
C TYR A 65 -5.80 -42.89 -16.01
N LEU A 66 -7.07 -43.15 -16.34
CA LEU A 66 -8.00 -42.12 -16.80
C LEU A 66 -8.22 -41.08 -15.69
N GLU A 67 -8.40 -41.53 -14.45
CA GLU A 67 -8.44 -40.66 -13.26
C GLU A 67 -7.09 -39.93 -13.05
N GLY A 68 -5.96 -40.61 -13.22
CA GLY A 68 -4.62 -40.04 -13.11
C GLY A 68 -4.31 -39.00 -14.19
N ARG A 69 -4.76 -39.24 -15.43
CA ARG A 69 -4.65 -38.33 -16.56
C ARG A 69 -5.55 -37.10 -16.38
N GLU A 70 -6.79 -37.31 -15.94
CA GLU A 70 -7.69 -36.21 -15.59
C GLU A 70 -7.14 -35.39 -14.40
N ALA A 71 -6.54 -36.05 -13.40
CA ALA A 71 -5.85 -35.39 -12.30
C ALA A 71 -4.60 -34.63 -12.75
N TYR A 72 -3.83 -35.16 -13.70
CA TYR A 72 -2.67 -34.48 -14.30
C TYR A 72 -3.10 -33.26 -15.14
N GLU A 73 -4.13 -33.40 -15.98
CA GLU A 73 -4.66 -32.29 -16.79
C GLU A 73 -5.26 -31.19 -15.90
N THR A 74 -5.94 -31.57 -14.81
CA THR A 74 -6.44 -30.64 -13.80
C THR A 74 -5.29 -29.96 -13.06
N GLY A 75 -4.28 -30.73 -12.63
CA GLY A 75 -3.07 -30.21 -11.98
C GLY A 75 -2.25 -29.28 -12.88
N LEU A 76 -2.21 -29.53 -14.19
CA LEU A 76 -1.57 -28.66 -15.17
C LEU A 76 -2.33 -27.33 -15.30
N LYS A 77 -3.66 -27.37 -15.39
CA LYS A 77 -4.50 -26.16 -15.37
C LYS A 77 -4.33 -25.37 -14.07
N ASP A 78 -4.26 -26.04 -12.93
CA ASP A 78 -4.05 -25.41 -11.63
C ASP A 78 -2.64 -24.83 -11.48
N TYR A 79 -1.60 -25.49 -12.03
CA TYR A 79 -0.24 -24.94 -12.10
C TYR A 79 -0.17 -23.70 -12.99
N GLU A 80 -0.78 -23.73 -14.18
CA GLU A 80 -0.83 -22.55 -15.07
C GLU A 80 -1.61 -21.39 -14.41
N ALA A 81 -2.71 -21.69 -13.72
CA ALA A 81 -3.47 -20.71 -12.94
C ALA A 81 -2.64 -20.15 -11.77
N GLY A 82 -1.92 -20.99 -11.04
CA GLY A 82 -1.03 -20.59 -9.94
C GLY A 82 0.15 -19.75 -10.41
N LYS A 83 0.76 -20.08 -11.55
CA LYS A 83 1.80 -19.27 -12.19
C LYS A 83 1.28 -17.87 -12.54
N LYS A 84 0.07 -17.80 -13.11
CA LYS A 84 -0.60 -16.53 -13.39
C LYS A 84 -0.89 -15.74 -12.10
N GLN A 85 -1.33 -16.40 -11.02
CA GLN A 85 -1.56 -15.75 -9.72
C GLN A 85 -0.28 -15.17 -9.09
N ILE A 86 0.88 -15.83 -9.23
CA ILE A 86 2.16 -15.27 -8.77
C ILE A 86 2.59 -14.07 -9.63
N GLU A 87 2.45 -14.16 -10.96
CA GLU A 87 2.72 -13.01 -11.82
C GLU A 87 1.83 -11.81 -11.48
N ASP A 88 0.55 -12.04 -11.20
CA ASP A 88 -0.39 -11.00 -10.80
C ASP A 88 -0.05 -10.45 -9.41
N GLY A 89 0.30 -11.31 -8.43
CA GLY A 89 0.72 -10.90 -7.09
C GLY A 89 2.06 -10.14 -7.05
N GLN A 90 3.04 -10.50 -7.90
CA GLN A 90 4.29 -9.76 -8.03
C GLN A 90 4.04 -8.36 -8.64
N LYS A 91 3.16 -8.25 -9.64
CA LYS A 91 2.76 -6.95 -10.20
C LYS A 91 2.07 -6.07 -9.15
N GLU A 92 1.23 -6.64 -8.28
CA GLU A 92 0.60 -5.91 -7.17
C GLU A 92 1.62 -5.42 -6.13
N TYR A 93 2.59 -6.27 -5.76
CA TYR A 93 3.69 -5.86 -4.88
C TYR A 93 4.53 -4.72 -5.50
N ASP A 94 4.92 -4.85 -6.76
CA ASP A 94 5.72 -3.82 -7.46
C ASP A 94 4.94 -2.50 -7.59
N ALA A 95 3.63 -2.57 -7.86
CA ALA A 95 2.75 -1.41 -7.85
C ALA A 95 2.62 -0.78 -6.45
N GLY A 96 2.56 -1.60 -5.40
CA GLY A 96 2.59 -1.15 -4.00
C GLY A 96 3.91 -0.47 -3.62
N VAL A 97 5.06 -1.00 -4.04
CA VAL A 97 6.38 -0.38 -3.85
C VAL A 97 6.46 0.96 -4.56
N GLN A 98 5.98 1.03 -5.81
CA GLN A 98 5.93 2.29 -6.55
C GLN A 98 5.02 3.31 -5.85
N THR A 99 3.84 2.88 -5.40
CA THR A 99 2.89 3.74 -4.66
C THR A 99 3.54 4.27 -3.38
N LEU A 100 4.20 3.42 -2.59
CA LEU A 100 4.90 3.85 -1.38
C LEU A 100 5.99 4.89 -1.70
N LYS A 101 6.75 4.69 -2.78
CA LYS A 101 7.79 5.62 -3.21
C LYS A 101 7.21 6.98 -3.62
N GLU A 102 6.10 6.98 -4.36
CA GLU A 102 5.38 8.21 -4.72
C GLU A 102 4.86 8.93 -3.46
N LYS A 103 4.26 8.20 -2.50
CA LYS A 103 3.80 8.78 -1.22
C LYS A 103 4.93 9.32 -0.35
N GLN A 104 6.10 8.67 -0.35
CA GLN A 104 7.28 9.20 0.33
C GLN A 104 7.76 10.51 -0.30
N ALA A 105 7.77 10.60 -1.64
CA ALA A 105 8.13 11.84 -2.33
C ALA A 105 7.13 12.99 -2.05
N GLU A 106 5.84 12.69 -1.97
CA GLU A 106 4.81 13.65 -1.56
C GLU A 106 5.04 14.16 -0.13
N TYR A 107 5.34 13.26 0.81
CA TYR A 107 5.70 13.61 2.19
C TYR A 107 6.94 14.51 2.28
N ASP A 108 8.02 14.14 1.58
CA ASP A 108 9.27 14.92 1.56
C ASP A 108 9.06 16.32 0.95
N ALA A 109 8.24 16.43 -0.09
CA ALA A 109 7.83 17.71 -0.66
C ALA A 109 7.00 18.56 0.32
N GLY A 110 6.13 17.92 1.13
CA GLY A 110 5.42 18.56 2.24
C GLY A 110 6.38 19.12 3.29
N LEU A 111 7.41 18.34 3.67
CA LEU A 111 8.43 18.76 4.62
C LEU A 111 9.24 19.97 4.12
N ALA A 112 9.65 19.96 2.85
CA ALA A 112 10.37 21.08 2.23
C ALA A 112 9.53 22.37 2.24
N LYS A 113 8.22 22.27 1.95
CA LYS A 113 7.30 23.42 2.01
C LYS A 113 7.15 23.96 3.43
N LEU A 114 7.02 23.09 4.43
CA LEU A 114 6.96 23.51 5.83
C LEU A 114 8.22 24.26 6.26
N GLN A 115 9.40 23.82 5.82
CA GLN A 115 10.66 24.51 6.13
C GLN A 115 10.74 25.88 5.45
N ALA A 116 10.37 25.99 4.17
CA ALA A 116 10.33 27.27 3.48
C ALA A 116 9.37 28.26 4.17
N ALA A 117 8.18 27.79 4.57
CA ALA A 117 7.21 28.63 5.28
C ALA A 117 7.71 29.09 6.65
N LYS A 118 8.47 28.26 7.38
CA LYS A 118 9.13 28.67 8.64
C LYS A 118 10.11 29.82 8.43
N THR A 119 10.92 29.76 7.38
CA THR A 119 11.87 30.84 7.05
C THR A 119 11.13 32.14 6.74
N GLN A 120 10.10 32.08 5.91
CA GLN A 120 9.30 33.27 5.58
C GLN A 120 8.61 33.87 6.81
N LEU A 121 8.09 33.05 7.72
CA LEU A 121 7.49 33.52 8.96
C LEU A 121 8.52 34.27 9.82
N ALA A 122 9.74 33.74 9.94
CA ALA A 122 10.82 34.38 10.68
C ALA A 122 11.27 35.70 10.04
N GLU A 123 11.38 35.75 8.72
CA GLU A 123 11.67 36.99 7.98
C GLU A 123 10.57 38.05 8.15
N GLY A 124 9.30 37.62 8.13
CA GLY A 124 8.15 38.48 8.37
C GLY A 124 8.15 39.06 9.79
N GLN A 125 8.48 38.24 10.79
CA GLN A 125 8.58 38.68 12.20
C GLN A 125 9.71 39.70 12.39
N ALA A 126 10.90 39.43 11.84
CA ALA A 126 12.03 40.36 11.95
C ALA A 126 11.72 41.73 11.32
N LYS A 127 11.03 41.75 10.16
CA LYS A 127 10.59 42.99 9.51
C LYS A 127 9.57 43.74 10.36
N TYR A 128 8.61 43.03 10.96
CA TYR A 128 7.63 43.62 11.86
C TYR A 128 8.30 44.27 13.08
N ASP A 129 9.19 43.54 13.76
CA ASP A 129 9.87 44.03 14.96
C ASP A 129 10.76 45.25 14.67
N ALA A 130 11.50 45.20 13.56
CA ALA A 130 12.30 46.33 13.09
C ALA A 130 11.44 47.56 12.78
N GLY A 131 10.32 47.39 12.07
CA GLY A 131 9.38 48.47 11.76
C GLY A 131 8.74 49.08 13.00
N ALA A 132 8.35 48.25 13.98
CA ALA A 132 7.73 48.72 15.23
C ALA A 132 8.71 49.54 16.09
N ALA A 133 9.97 49.10 16.17
CA ALA A 133 11.02 49.83 16.87
C ALA A 133 11.30 51.19 16.20
N ALA A 134 11.39 51.20 14.86
CA ALA A 134 11.61 52.42 14.09
C ALA A 134 10.46 53.44 14.27
N LEU A 135 9.20 53.00 14.21
CA LEU A 135 8.04 53.87 14.45
C LEU A 135 8.01 54.44 15.87
N THR A 136 8.37 53.64 16.87
CA THR A 136 8.38 54.09 18.26
C THR A 136 9.41 55.20 18.46
N GLN A 137 10.60 55.03 17.90
CA GLN A 137 11.65 56.05 17.94
C GLN A 137 11.25 57.31 17.16
N ALA A 138 10.68 57.18 15.97
CA ALA A 138 10.21 58.31 15.18
C ALA A 138 9.08 59.09 15.89
N GLY A 139 8.13 58.39 16.52
CA GLY A 139 7.03 59.02 17.26
C GLY A 139 7.49 59.78 18.50
N THR A 140 8.47 59.25 19.25
CA THR A 140 9.05 59.97 20.40
C THR A 140 9.75 61.26 19.95
N LEU A 141 10.47 61.18 18.83
CA LEU A 141 11.16 62.31 18.25
C LEU A 141 10.18 63.40 17.77
N LEU A 142 9.14 63.02 17.02
CA LEU A 142 8.12 63.93 16.51
C LEU A 142 7.41 64.69 17.64
N ASN A 143 7.07 63.98 18.73
CA ASN A 143 6.49 64.60 19.93
C ASN A 143 7.47 65.59 20.57
N GLY A 144 8.75 65.23 20.69
CA GLY A 144 9.79 66.14 21.20
C GLY A 144 9.92 67.43 20.38
N LEU A 145 9.90 67.33 19.04
CA LEU A 145 9.93 68.49 18.15
C LEU A 145 8.67 69.37 18.31
N SER A 146 7.48 68.78 18.48
CA SER A 146 6.23 69.52 18.71
C SER A 146 6.20 70.25 20.05
N SER A 147 6.72 69.61 21.11
CA SER A 147 6.85 70.23 22.43
C SER A 147 7.81 71.43 22.43
N ILE A 148 8.91 71.37 21.66
CA ILE A 148 9.81 72.51 21.48
C ILE A 148 9.04 73.70 20.88
N ASN A 149 8.27 73.49 19.81
CA ASN A 149 7.59 74.57 19.10
C ASN A 149 6.51 75.25 19.96
N SER A 150 5.69 74.47 20.67
CA SER A 150 4.65 74.98 21.56
C SER A 150 5.20 75.63 22.83
N GLY A 151 6.21 75.01 23.47
CA GLY A 151 6.90 75.58 24.63
C GLY A 151 7.59 76.90 24.31
N TYR A 152 8.27 76.98 23.15
CA TYR A 152 8.90 78.22 22.70
C TYR A 152 7.90 79.33 22.40
N ALA A 153 6.77 79.04 21.75
CA ALA A 153 5.75 80.05 21.49
C ALA A 153 5.20 80.68 22.79
N ASN A 154 4.95 79.86 23.81
CA ASN A 154 4.48 80.32 25.12
C ASN A 154 5.53 81.16 25.84
N TRP A 155 6.79 80.68 25.87
CA TRP A 155 7.90 81.42 26.45
C TRP A 155 8.09 82.77 25.73
N LYS A 156 8.11 82.79 24.40
CA LYS A 156 8.29 84.00 23.60
C LYS A 156 7.17 85.02 23.86
N ALA A 157 5.92 84.58 23.96
CA ALA A 157 4.80 85.47 24.27
C ALA A 157 4.96 86.14 25.65
N GLY A 158 5.40 85.39 26.67
CA GLY A 158 5.69 85.94 27.99
C GLY A 158 6.85 86.95 27.96
N TYR A 159 7.91 86.64 27.23
CA TYR A 159 9.06 87.54 27.04
C TYR A 159 8.67 88.85 26.33
N GLU A 160 7.92 88.78 25.24
CA GLU A 160 7.41 89.95 24.51
C GLU A 160 6.43 90.78 25.36
N GLY A 161 5.62 90.11 26.21
CA GLY A 161 4.77 90.77 27.19
C GLY A 161 5.55 91.61 28.21
N LEU A 162 6.66 91.08 28.75
CA LEU A 162 7.53 91.83 29.67
C LEU A 162 8.26 92.98 28.99
N LEU A 163 8.68 92.83 27.72
CA LEU A 163 9.24 93.94 26.93
C LEU A 163 8.20 95.05 26.71
N GLY A 164 6.96 94.68 26.37
CA GLY A 164 5.85 95.64 26.25
C GLY A 164 5.59 96.38 27.56
N PHE A 165 5.62 95.66 28.68
CA PHE A 165 5.49 96.27 30.01
C PHE A 165 6.67 97.17 30.38
N GLN A 166 7.89 96.79 30.05
CA GLN A 166 9.08 97.63 30.25
C GLN A 166 8.89 99.00 29.57
N ALA A 167 8.41 99.00 28.32
CA ALA A 167 8.13 100.22 27.58
C ALA A 167 6.97 101.04 28.20
N LEU A 168 5.97 100.36 28.78
CA LEU A 168 4.87 101.02 29.49
C LEU A 168 5.34 101.65 30.81
N ALA A 169 6.12 100.93 31.62
CA ALA A 169 6.69 101.39 32.87
C ALA A 169 7.62 102.60 32.66
N ALA A 170 8.35 102.63 31.54
CA ALA A 170 9.17 103.79 31.18
C ALA A 170 8.34 105.08 30.97
N LYS A 171 7.10 104.97 30.47
CA LYS A 171 6.20 106.12 30.31
C LYS A 171 5.71 106.70 31.63
N SER A 172 5.67 105.90 32.69
CA SER A 172 5.34 106.35 34.06
C SER A 172 6.57 106.76 34.87
N GLY A 173 7.77 106.79 34.25
CA GLY A 173 9.03 107.19 34.89
C GLY A 173 9.76 106.06 35.62
N THR A 174 9.25 104.83 35.56
CA THR A 174 9.90 103.65 36.15
C THR A 174 10.90 103.05 35.15
N SER A 175 12.19 103.16 35.42
CA SER A 175 13.22 102.47 34.62
C SER A 175 13.37 101.02 35.08
N LEU A 176 13.14 100.06 34.19
CA LEU A 176 13.37 98.63 34.43
C LEU A 176 14.55 98.13 33.58
N PRO A 177 15.40 97.23 34.12
CA PRO A 177 16.41 96.53 33.33
C PRO A 177 15.75 95.64 32.26
N SER A 178 16.51 95.15 31.29
CA SER A 178 16.00 94.16 30.34
C SER A 178 15.50 92.90 31.07
N PRO A 179 14.38 92.29 30.62
CA PRO A 179 13.87 91.06 31.23
C PRO A 179 14.95 89.96 31.25
N SER A 180 15.11 89.27 32.38
CA SER A 180 16.04 88.16 32.53
C SER A 180 15.60 87.20 33.65
N ALA A 181 16.27 86.05 33.74
CA ALA A 181 16.06 85.07 34.80
C ALA A 181 16.74 85.43 36.14
N ASP A 182 17.42 86.58 36.21
CA ASP A 182 18.04 87.04 37.45
C ASP A 182 16.96 87.29 38.52
N PRO A 183 17.04 86.67 39.71
CA PRO A 183 16.06 86.85 40.77
C PRO A 183 15.80 88.32 41.15
N ALA A 184 16.81 89.18 41.08
CA ALA A 184 16.66 90.60 41.36
C ALA A 184 15.87 91.32 40.25
N VAL A 185 16.05 90.92 39.00
CA VAL A 185 15.28 91.45 37.86
C VAL A 185 13.84 90.98 37.93
N ILE A 186 13.59 89.70 38.24
CA ILE A 186 12.25 89.14 38.46
C ILE A 186 11.51 89.95 39.53
N ALA A 187 12.14 90.13 40.70
CA ALA A 187 11.55 90.89 41.80
C ALA A 187 11.26 92.36 41.42
N ALA A 188 12.13 92.99 40.62
CA ALA A 188 11.91 94.35 40.13
C ALA A 188 10.69 94.45 39.19
N TYR A 189 10.52 93.46 38.30
CA TYR A 189 9.36 93.39 37.42
C TYR A 189 8.06 93.12 38.19
N ASP A 190 8.05 92.16 39.11
CA ASP A 190 6.86 91.86 39.94
C ASP A 190 6.43 93.10 40.73
N ALA A 191 7.37 93.77 41.40
CA ALA A 191 7.07 95.00 42.15
C ALA A 191 6.54 96.13 41.25
N ALA A 192 7.10 96.28 40.03
CA ALA A 192 6.64 97.29 39.09
C ALA A 192 5.25 96.96 38.53
N ILE A 193 4.95 95.69 38.26
CA ILE A 193 3.63 95.21 37.81
C ILE A 193 2.59 95.52 38.89
N ASP A 194 2.86 95.14 40.14
CA ASP A 194 1.96 95.38 41.27
C ASP A 194 1.73 96.88 41.50
N THR A 195 2.79 97.68 41.47
CA THR A 195 2.71 99.14 41.64
C THR A 195 1.91 99.79 40.50
N THR A 196 2.14 99.35 39.26
CA THR A 196 1.43 99.88 38.08
C THR A 196 -0.04 99.50 38.13
N LYS A 197 -0.35 98.26 38.51
CA LYS A 197 -1.72 97.77 38.70
C LYS A 197 -2.46 98.61 39.74
N ALA A 198 -1.89 98.79 40.93
CA ALA A 198 -2.47 99.60 41.99
C ALA A 198 -2.69 101.06 41.55
N SER A 199 -1.75 101.63 40.79
CA SER A 199 -1.85 102.99 40.26
C SER A 199 -2.98 103.15 39.24
N LEU A 200 -3.17 102.15 38.37
CA LEU A 200 -4.27 102.11 37.39
C LEU A 200 -5.63 101.95 38.08
N GLU A 201 -5.74 101.05 39.06
CA GLU A 201 -6.96 100.86 39.85
C GLU A 201 -7.35 102.15 40.60
N ALA A 202 -6.38 102.85 41.20
CA ALA A 202 -6.61 104.14 41.84
C ALA A 202 -7.05 105.22 40.84
N GLY A 203 -6.41 105.30 39.67
CA GLY A 203 -6.78 106.26 38.61
C GLY A 203 -8.18 106.04 38.06
N ILE A 204 -8.58 104.78 37.83
CA ILE A 204 -9.94 104.39 37.45
C ILE A 204 -10.93 104.76 38.57
N GLY A 205 -10.54 104.54 39.83
CA GLY A 205 -11.30 104.97 41.00
C GLY A 205 -11.57 106.48 41.00
N TYR A 206 -10.56 107.30 40.71
CA TYR A 206 -10.72 108.76 40.61
C TYR A 206 -11.63 109.17 39.44
N HIS A 207 -11.53 108.53 38.27
CA HIS A 207 -12.45 108.78 37.16
C HIS A 207 -13.90 108.42 37.53
N ASN A 208 -14.12 107.28 38.19
CA ASN A 208 -15.45 106.88 38.67
C ASN A 208 -16.02 107.89 39.68
N GLN A 209 -15.21 108.37 40.61
CA GLN A 209 -15.61 109.39 41.57
C GLN A 209 -15.93 110.73 40.88
N LEU A 210 -15.15 111.12 39.86
CA LEU A 210 -15.40 112.32 39.08
C LEU A 210 -16.72 112.24 38.31
N GLU A 211 -16.99 111.11 37.65
CA GLU A 211 -18.28 110.83 36.97
C GLU A 211 -19.46 110.95 37.95
N GLN A 212 -19.33 110.39 39.17
CA GLN A 212 -20.35 110.47 40.22
C GLN A 212 -20.59 111.91 40.69
N LEU A 213 -19.52 112.67 40.96
CA LEU A 213 -19.64 114.07 41.38
C LEU A 213 -20.23 114.95 40.28
N GLN A 214 -19.88 114.71 39.02
CA GLN A 214 -20.48 115.42 37.88
C GLN A 214 -21.99 115.14 37.77
N ALA A 215 -22.42 113.88 37.95
CA ALA A 215 -23.83 113.55 38.00
C ALA A 215 -24.54 114.21 39.19
N GLN A 216 -23.92 114.20 40.38
CA GLN A 216 -24.46 114.86 41.58
C GLN A 216 -24.60 116.37 41.39
N LYS A 217 -23.62 117.01 40.74
CA LYS A 217 -23.65 118.42 40.36
C LYS A 217 -24.89 118.73 39.52
N THR A 218 -25.14 117.96 38.46
CA THR A 218 -26.32 118.14 37.59
C THR A 218 -27.63 117.98 38.36
N GLN A 219 -27.72 117.00 39.27
CA GLN A 219 -28.90 116.81 40.12
C GLN A 219 -29.13 117.98 41.08
N LEU A 220 -28.07 118.46 41.73
CA LEU A 220 -28.13 119.62 42.63
C LEU A 220 -28.53 120.88 41.88
N GLU A 221 -27.98 121.14 40.69
CA GLU A 221 -28.36 122.28 39.85
C GLU A 221 -29.85 122.23 39.45
N ALA A 222 -30.35 121.05 39.08
CA ALA A 222 -31.77 120.85 38.78
C ALA A 222 -32.66 121.06 40.02
N ALA A 223 -32.26 120.54 41.18
CA ALA A 223 -32.98 120.70 42.44
C ALA A 223 -33.02 122.18 42.89
N ILE A 224 -31.89 122.90 42.82
CA ILE A 224 -31.83 124.34 43.11
C ILE A 224 -32.81 125.11 42.23
N LYS A 225 -32.82 124.82 40.91
CA LYS A 225 -33.74 125.46 39.96
C LYS A 225 -35.20 125.18 40.31
N ALA A 226 -35.53 123.94 40.69
CA ALA A 226 -36.88 123.55 41.09
C ALA A 226 -37.32 124.22 42.42
N THR A 227 -36.45 124.25 43.44
CA THR A 227 -36.71 124.93 44.71
C THR A 227 -36.93 126.43 44.54
N ALA A 228 -36.09 127.08 43.71
CA ALA A 228 -36.24 128.49 43.37
C ALA A 228 -37.56 128.77 42.64
N ALA A 229 -37.96 127.91 41.70
CA ALA A 229 -39.24 128.03 41.00
C ALA A 229 -40.47 127.84 41.91
N ALA A 230 -40.33 127.05 42.98
CA ALA A 230 -41.35 126.86 44.01
C ALA A 230 -41.35 127.95 45.11
N GLY A 231 -40.47 128.95 45.03
CA GLY A 231 -40.34 130.03 46.01
C GLY A 231 -39.67 129.64 47.34
N GLY A 232 -38.99 128.49 47.39
CA GLY A 232 -38.29 127.99 48.59
C GLY A 232 -36.84 128.50 48.70
N ASP A 233 -36.26 128.38 49.90
CA ASP A 233 -34.84 128.72 50.16
C ASP A 233 -33.91 127.59 49.69
N ALA A 234 -33.08 127.87 48.69
CA ALA A 234 -32.11 126.94 48.11
C ALA A 234 -30.69 127.08 48.69
N SER A 235 -30.47 127.90 49.73
CA SER A 235 -29.13 128.24 50.23
C SER A 235 -28.30 127.01 50.66
N GLN A 236 -28.94 125.99 51.26
CA GLN A 236 -28.26 124.74 51.63
C GLN A 236 -27.84 123.91 50.41
N LEU A 237 -28.67 123.84 49.37
CA LEU A 237 -28.35 123.12 48.13
C LEU A 237 -27.22 123.82 47.37
N ILE A 238 -27.19 125.16 47.38
CA ILE A 238 -26.10 125.96 46.80
C ILE A 238 -24.78 125.69 47.53
N ALA A 239 -24.79 125.61 48.87
CA ALA A 239 -23.61 125.27 49.65
C ALA A 239 -23.09 123.84 49.35
N GLN A 240 -24.00 122.86 49.19
CA GLN A 240 -23.63 121.51 48.77
C GLN A 240 -23.05 121.48 47.34
N LEU A 241 -23.63 122.23 46.41
CA LEU A 241 -23.12 122.37 45.04
C LEU A 241 -21.70 122.95 45.02
N ALA A 242 -21.40 123.93 45.89
CA ALA A 242 -20.06 124.49 46.03
C ALA A 242 -19.05 123.42 46.51
N GLN A 243 -19.41 122.58 47.48
CA GLN A 243 -18.57 121.46 47.93
C GLN A 243 -18.32 120.43 46.82
N VAL A 244 -19.35 120.07 46.05
CA VAL A 244 -19.23 119.16 44.91
C VAL A 244 -18.32 119.74 43.82
N ASN A 245 -18.45 121.03 43.50
CA ASN A 245 -17.57 121.70 42.53
C ASN A 245 -16.10 121.68 42.98
N THR A 246 -15.81 121.94 44.26
CA THR A 246 -14.44 121.82 44.80
C THR A 246 -13.90 120.39 44.68
N GLY A 247 -14.74 119.37 44.92
CA GLY A 247 -14.37 117.96 44.73
C GLY A 247 -14.07 117.63 43.26
N ILE A 248 -14.89 118.13 42.32
CA ILE A 248 -14.66 118.00 40.87
C ILE A 248 -13.35 118.66 40.46
N GLU A 249 -13.07 119.89 40.91
CA GLU A 249 -11.82 120.60 40.61
C GLU A 249 -10.60 119.83 41.14
N THR A 250 -10.69 119.32 42.38
CA THR A 250 -9.62 118.54 43.01
C THR A 250 -9.31 117.26 42.22
N LEU A 251 -10.35 116.48 41.86
CA LEU A 251 -10.16 115.25 41.08
C LEU A 251 -9.73 115.54 39.63
N SER A 252 -10.26 116.59 39.01
CA SER A 252 -9.87 117.00 37.65
C SER A 252 -8.40 117.43 37.61
N ALA A 253 -7.92 118.13 38.65
CA ALA A 253 -6.51 118.46 38.79
C ALA A 253 -5.64 117.21 39.03
N ALA A 254 -6.10 116.27 39.86
CA ALA A 254 -5.40 115.01 40.11
C ALA A 254 -5.28 114.11 38.87
N LEU A 255 -6.25 114.20 37.95
CA LEU A 255 -6.28 113.48 36.67
C LEU A 255 -5.62 114.26 35.52
N ALA A 256 -5.23 115.52 35.73
CA ALA A 256 -4.64 116.34 34.68
C ALA A 256 -3.36 115.69 34.11
N GLY A 257 -3.31 115.52 32.79
CA GLY A 257 -2.19 114.88 32.09
C GLY A 257 -2.09 113.36 32.27
N LYS A 258 -3.05 112.72 32.94
CA LYS A 258 -3.14 111.25 33.05
C LYS A 258 -4.00 110.66 31.90
N PRO A 259 -3.85 109.36 31.59
CA PRO A 259 -4.67 108.68 30.58
C PRO A 259 -6.18 108.76 30.89
N SER A 260 -7.00 108.60 29.85
CA SER A 260 -8.44 108.44 30.01
C SER A 260 -8.79 107.13 30.74
N LYS A 261 -9.99 107.07 31.32
CA LYS A 261 -10.49 105.87 32.01
C LYS A 261 -10.41 104.61 31.12
N ALA A 262 -10.84 104.70 29.87
CA ALA A 262 -10.81 103.59 28.93
C ALA A 262 -9.38 103.10 28.63
N GLU A 263 -8.42 104.03 28.49
CA GLU A 263 -7.01 103.69 28.31
C GLU A 263 -6.40 103.04 29.57
N MET A 264 -6.81 103.49 30.76
CA MET A 264 -6.39 102.88 32.03
C MET A 264 -6.98 101.47 32.19
N GLU A 265 -8.25 101.26 31.86
CA GLU A 265 -8.92 99.95 31.93
C GLU A 265 -8.26 98.95 30.96
N ALA A 266 -7.98 99.37 29.72
CA ALA A 266 -7.25 98.55 28.75
C ALA A 266 -5.83 98.21 29.25
N SER A 267 -5.12 99.19 29.82
CA SER A 267 -3.78 98.97 30.39
C SER A 267 -3.83 98.04 31.61
N LEU A 268 -4.85 98.16 32.46
CA LEU A 268 -5.04 97.32 33.64
C LEU A 268 -5.28 95.86 33.25
N GLN A 269 -6.04 95.62 32.18
CA GLN A 269 -6.23 94.28 31.64
C GLN A 269 -4.91 93.67 31.18
N GLY A 270 -4.06 94.42 30.48
CA GLY A 270 -2.74 93.97 30.04
C GLY A 270 -1.79 93.69 31.20
N VAL A 271 -1.67 94.63 32.15
CA VAL A 271 -0.78 94.47 33.33
C VAL A 271 -1.24 93.32 34.23
N SER A 272 -2.55 93.10 34.37
CA SER A 272 -3.08 92.00 35.19
C SER A 272 -2.74 90.62 34.61
N GLN A 273 -2.56 90.50 33.30
CA GLN A 273 -2.14 89.24 32.66
C GLN A 273 -0.64 88.94 32.85
N LEU A 274 0.15 89.92 33.33
CA LEU A 274 1.58 89.76 33.56
C LEU A 274 1.92 89.30 34.98
N ALA A 275 0.94 89.24 35.88
CA ALA A 275 1.16 88.76 37.24
C ALA A 275 1.73 87.32 37.22
N GLY A 276 2.89 87.13 37.85
CA GLY A 276 3.58 85.83 37.89
C GLY A 276 4.30 85.43 36.60
N VAL A 277 4.16 86.19 35.50
CA VAL A 277 4.87 85.94 34.24
C VAL A 277 6.39 85.99 34.41
N PRO A 278 7.00 86.93 35.16
CA PRO A 278 8.46 86.95 35.34
C PRO A 278 9.05 85.63 35.87
N ALA A 279 8.47 85.08 36.94
CA ALA A 279 8.90 83.82 37.52
C ALA A 279 8.58 82.62 36.60
N ALA A 280 7.37 82.60 36.01
CA ALA A 280 6.97 81.55 35.07
C ALA A 280 7.85 81.51 33.82
N LEU A 281 8.35 82.66 33.36
CA LEU A 281 9.23 82.75 32.20
C LEU A 281 10.63 82.20 32.49
N ALA A 282 11.17 82.47 33.68
CA ALA A 282 12.46 81.91 34.11
C ALA A 282 12.38 80.38 34.26
N GLN A 283 11.31 79.88 34.88
CA GLN A 283 11.05 78.44 34.99
C GLN A 283 10.82 77.81 33.61
N GLY A 284 9.98 78.44 32.79
CA GLY A 284 9.69 78.00 31.43
C GLY A 284 10.94 77.95 30.54
N GLN A 285 11.90 78.85 30.73
CA GLN A 285 13.20 78.76 30.04
C GLN A 285 13.96 77.51 30.43
N GLN A 286 14.05 77.19 31.73
CA GLN A 286 14.77 76.00 32.18
C GLN A 286 14.11 74.71 31.67
N GLU A 287 12.79 74.62 31.76
CA GLU A 287 12.01 73.48 31.28
C GLU A 287 12.15 73.32 29.76
N LEU A 288 12.03 74.42 29.01
CA LEU A 288 12.19 74.43 27.56
C LEU A 288 13.62 74.07 27.15
N ALA A 289 14.64 74.57 27.85
CA ALA A 289 16.03 74.23 27.60
C ALA A 289 16.30 72.74 27.83
N ALA A 290 15.81 72.19 28.95
CA ALA A 290 15.93 70.77 29.26
C ALA A 290 15.20 69.88 28.24
N GLY A 291 13.96 70.25 27.87
CA GLY A 291 13.18 69.56 26.85
C GLY A 291 13.84 69.61 25.47
N THR A 292 14.40 70.76 25.10
CA THR A 292 15.13 70.94 23.84
C THR A 292 16.42 70.10 23.83
N ALA A 293 17.16 70.04 24.95
CA ALA A 293 18.33 69.18 25.10
C ALA A 293 18.00 67.71 24.92
N ALA A 294 16.92 67.24 25.57
CA ALA A 294 16.48 65.86 25.44
C ALA A 294 16.09 65.53 23.98
N ALA A 295 15.31 66.39 23.33
CA ALA A 295 14.88 66.18 21.96
C ALA A 295 16.06 66.20 20.97
N VAL A 296 16.95 67.20 21.05
CA VAL A 296 18.11 67.30 20.14
C VAL A 296 19.09 66.15 20.35
N ASN A 297 19.39 65.77 21.58
CA ASN A 297 20.25 64.60 21.83
C ASN A 297 19.60 63.30 21.34
N GLY A 298 18.26 63.20 21.41
CA GLY A 298 17.51 62.13 20.76
C GLY A 298 17.71 62.10 19.24
N ILE A 299 17.64 63.25 18.57
CA ILE A 299 17.88 63.37 17.12
C ILE A 299 19.31 62.93 16.78
N LEU A 300 20.30 63.42 17.53
CA LEU A 300 21.71 63.14 17.30
C LEU A 300 22.10 61.67 17.56
N SER A 301 21.29 60.91 18.31
CA SER A 301 21.49 59.47 18.50
C SER A 301 21.15 58.63 17.27
N ASN A 302 20.42 59.20 16.30
CA ASN A 302 20.11 58.56 15.01
C ASN A 302 21.03 59.13 13.93
N GLU A 303 21.84 58.28 13.31
CA GLU A 303 22.92 58.69 12.41
C GLU A 303 22.42 59.40 11.13
N GLU A 304 21.32 58.92 10.55
CA GLU A 304 20.73 59.53 9.34
C GLU A 304 20.12 60.90 9.64
N LEU A 305 19.39 61.01 10.75
CA LEU A 305 18.78 62.27 11.19
C LEU A 305 19.82 63.27 11.67
N ALA A 306 20.88 62.81 12.34
CA ALA A 306 22.02 63.63 12.72
C ALA A 306 22.70 64.24 11.48
N ALA A 307 22.89 63.47 10.41
CA ALA A 307 23.44 63.97 9.15
C ALA A 307 22.54 65.03 8.51
N LYS A 308 21.22 64.81 8.47
CA LYS A 308 20.23 65.78 7.96
C LYS A 308 20.24 67.09 8.77
N VAL A 309 20.29 66.99 10.10
CA VAL A 309 20.40 68.15 11.00
C VAL A 309 21.72 68.90 10.81
N THR A 310 22.83 68.17 10.65
CA THR A 310 24.15 68.75 10.44
C THR A 310 24.20 69.53 9.12
N ALA A 311 23.63 68.96 8.05
CA ALA A 311 23.53 69.61 6.75
C ALA A 311 22.60 70.84 6.76
N ALA A 312 21.46 70.75 7.45
CA ALA A 312 20.47 71.83 7.48
C ALA A 312 20.87 72.99 8.42
N SER A 313 21.55 72.70 9.53
CA SER A 313 22.02 73.72 10.48
C SER A 313 23.38 74.32 10.11
N GLY A 314 24.20 73.60 9.34
CA GLY A 314 25.60 73.96 9.08
C GLY A 314 26.51 73.82 10.32
N MET A 315 25.99 73.28 11.42
CA MET A 315 26.71 72.99 12.66
C MET A 315 26.91 71.48 12.78
N ASP A 316 28.09 71.04 13.20
CA ASP A 316 28.28 69.63 13.55
C ASP A 316 27.50 69.24 14.82
N ALA A 317 27.35 67.93 15.04
CA ALA A 317 26.61 67.38 16.18
C ALA A 317 27.13 67.88 17.55
N ALA A 318 28.44 68.09 17.67
CA ALA A 318 29.06 68.54 18.92
C ALA A 318 28.74 70.02 19.19
N ALA A 319 28.81 70.86 18.16
CA ALA A 319 28.46 72.27 18.24
C ALA A 319 26.96 72.46 18.55
N LEU A 320 26.09 71.64 17.95
CA LEU A 320 24.66 71.69 18.24
C LEU A 320 24.35 71.22 19.67
N SER A 321 24.96 70.13 20.13
CA SER A 321 24.81 69.67 21.52
C SER A 321 25.31 70.72 22.53
N ALA A 322 26.44 71.36 22.24
CA ALA A 322 26.96 72.46 23.07
C ALA A 322 26.03 73.68 23.09
N ALA A 323 25.43 74.06 21.95
CA ALA A 323 24.47 75.16 21.88
C ALA A 323 23.24 74.90 22.76
N VAL A 324 22.71 73.68 22.74
CA VAL A 324 21.52 73.31 23.52
C VAL A 324 21.85 73.17 25.01
N ALA A 325 23.05 72.68 25.36
CA ALA A 325 23.52 72.63 26.75
C ALA A 325 23.71 74.03 27.38
N ALA A 326 23.98 75.05 26.57
CA ALA A 326 24.14 76.43 27.04
C ALA A 326 22.82 77.17 27.28
N LEU A 327 21.69 76.70 26.72
CA LEU A 327 20.37 77.36 26.78
C LEU A 327 19.93 77.79 28.21
N PRO A 328 20.09 76.99 29.28
CA PRO A 328 19.63 77.39 30.61
C PRO A 328 20.32 78.65 31.15
N GLY A 329 21.54 78.92 30.71
CA GLY A 329 22.35 80.06 31.19
C GLY A 329 22.34 81.28 30.28
N MET A 330 21.61 81.24 29.15
CA MET A 330 21.53 82.36 28.21
C MET A 330 20.63 83.47 28.76
N ASP A 331 20.98 84.72 28.47
CA ASP A 331 20.05 85.83 28.62
C ASP A 331 18.86 85.65 27.67
N TYR A 332 17.70 86.24 28.01
CA TYR A 332 16.47 86.06 27.25
C TYR A 332 16.60 86.43 25.76
N PRO A 333 17.23 87.57 25.36
CA PRO A 333 17.49 87.86 23.95
C PRO A 333 18.26 86.76 23.22
N THR A 334 19.36 86.28 23.81
CA THR A 334 20.20 85.23 23.20
C THR A 334 19.47 83.88 23.15
N PHE A 335 18.71 83.55 24.20
CA PHE A 335 17.86 82.36 24.24
C PHE A 335 16.79 82.41 23.13
N ASN A 336 16.09 83.54 22.98
CA ASN A 336 15.07 83.75 21.95
C ASN A 336 15.65 83.59 20.53
N GLY A 337 16.82 84.17 20.27
CA GLY A 337 17.52 84.02 18.99
C GLY A 337 17.86 82.55 18.70
N THR A 338 18.45 81.87 19.67
CA THR A 338 18.86 80.46 19.55
C THR A 338 17.65 79.54 19.35
N MET A 339 16.59 79.72 20.14
CA MET A 339 15.36 78.93 20.01
C MET A 339 14.62 79.18 18.69
N THR A 340 14.68 80.39 18.14
CA THR A 340 14.15 80.67 16.78
C THR A 340 14.85 79.83 15.72
N GLN A 341 16.18 79.71 15.80
CA GLN A 341 16.94 78.88 14.87
C GLN A 341 16.62 77.39 15.06
N LEU A 342 16.59 76.91 16.30
CA LEU A 342 16.29 75.51 16.62
C LEU A 342 14.86 75.11 16.22
N THR A 343 13.87 75.98 16.41
CA THR A 343 12.49 75.72 15.95
C THR A 343 12.37 75.75 14.43
N GLY A 344 13.09 76.64 13.75
CA GLY A 344 13.18 76.62 12.28
C GLY A 344 13.74 75.30 11.74
N LEU A 345 14.83 74.82 12.35
CA LEU A 345 15.43 73.53 12.03
C LEU A 345 14.46 72.36 12.30
N ALA A 346 13.81 72.35 13.46
CA ALA A 346 12.82 71.33 13.82
C ALA A 346 11.64 71.31 12.82
N ASN A 347 11.09 72.47 12.46
CA ASN A 347 10.00 72.56 11.48
C ASN A 347 10.41 72.07 10.08
N GLY A 348 11.65 72.33 9.67
CA GLY A 348 12.22 71.79 8.44
C GLY A 348 12.31 70.26 8.45
N LEU A 349 12.70 69.68 9.59
CA LEU A 349 12.73 68.23 9.78
C LEU A 349 11.33 67.60 9.79
N VAL A 350 10.31 68.30 10.30
CA VAL A 350 8.92 67.77 10.34
C VAL A 350 8.26 67.83 8.97
N GLY A 351 8.39 68.94 8.24
CA GLY A 351 7.54 69.26 7.07
C GLY A 351 8.14 69.09 5.67
N GLY A 352 9.42 68.79 5.52
CA GLY A 352 10.02 68.56 4.19
C GLY A 352 9.52 67.27 3.50
N ASN A 353 9.73 67.15 2.18
CA ASN A 353 9.35 65.94 1.41
C ASN A 353 9.99 64.65 1.94
N ASP A 354 11.17 64.75 2.56
CA ASP A 354 11.89 63.63 3.23
C ASP A 354 11.90 63.81 4.76
N GLY A 355 10.92 64.56 5.28
CA GLY A 355 10.78 64.90 6.68
C GLY A 355 10.39 63.69 7.52
N LEU A 356 10.56 63.82 8.83
CA LEU A 356 10.33 62.75 9.79
C LEU A 356 8.88 62.26 9.77
N GLN A 357 7.90 63.13 9.49
CA GLN A 357 6.50 62.75 9.32
C GLN A 357 6.31 61.83 8.10
N ALA A 358 6.92 62.16 6.97
CA ALA A 358 6.86 61.34 5.76
C ALA A 358 7.54 59.98 5.98
N GLN A 359 8.68 59.96 6.68
CA GLN A 359 9.37 58.72 7.07
C GLN A 359 8.53 57.89 8.06
N TYR A 360 7.84 58.52 9.00
CA TYR A 360 6.91 57.84 9.91
C TYR A 360 5.74 57.20 9.17
N ASP A 361 5.11 57.93 8.25
CA ASP A 361 3.98 57.43 7.46
C ASP A 361 4.41 56.30 6.50
N ALA A 362 5.60 56.43 5.90
CA ALA A 362 6.21 55.37 5.09
C ALA A 362 6.52 54.13 5.94
N GLY A 363 7.17 54.31 7.09
CA GLY A 363 7.43 53.22 8.04
C GLY A 363 6.14 52.55 8.51
N LYS A 364 5.05 53.32 8.69
CA LYS A 364 3.74 52.77 9.04
C LYS A 364 3.19 51.89 7.92
N ALA A 365 3.31 52.34 6.67
CA ALA A 365 2.92 51.54 5.51
C ALA A 365 3.78 50.27 5.38
N GLU A 366 5.09 50.35 5.66
CA GLU A 366 5.98 49.20 5.70
C GLU A 366 5.63 48.22 6.82
N LEU A 367 5.30 48.70 8.02
CA LEU A 367 4.84 47.86 9.13
C LEU A 367 3.51 47.17 8.79
N ASP A 368 2.57 47.88 8.17
CA ASP A 368 1.31 47.31 7.69
C ASP A 368 1.57 46.24 6.61
N ALA A 369 2.55 46.46 5.72
CA ALA A 369 2.98 45.47 4.73
C ALA A 369 3.69 44.27 5.37
N ALA A 370 4.55 44.49 6.36
CA ALA A 370 5.23 43.43 7.12
C ALA A 370 4.21 42.58 7.90
N LYS A 371 3.18 43.20 8.49
CA LYS A 371 2.07 42.49 9.12
C LYS A 371 1.34 41.58 8.13
N LYS A 372 1.03 42.08 6.93
CA LYS A 372 0.43 41.25 5.86
C LYS A 372 1.36 40.11 5.44
N ALA A 373 2.67 40.35 5.35
CA ALA A 373 3.64 39.31 5.05
C ALA A 373 3.73 38.25 6.15
N LEU A 374 3.67 38.66 7.42
CA LEU A 374 3.61 37.75 8.57
C LEU A 374 2.33 36.91 8.56
N ASP A 375 1.18 37.53 8.32
CA ASP A 375 -0.12 36.85 8.21
C ASP A 375 -0.11 35.84 7.04
N ALA A 376 0.48 36.22 5.90
CA ALA A 376 0.68 35.33 4.76
C ALA A 376 1.63 34.16 5.08
N GLY A 377 2.76 34.44 5.74
CA GLY A 377 3.69 33.40 6.20
C GLY A 377 3.04 32.41 7.17
N TYR A 378 2.17 32.88 8.07
CA TYR A 378 1.36 32.01 8.93
C TYR A 378 0.39 31.13 8.13
N ALA A 379 -0.29 31.69 7.13
CA ALA A 379 -1.20 30.94 6.28
C ALA A 379 -0.45 29.86 5.47
N GLU A 380 0.71 30.20 4.90
CA GLU A 380 1.57 29.26 4.18
C GLU A 380 2.14 28.18 5.11
N TYR A 381 2.54 28.53 6.33
CA TYR A 381 3.00 27.57 7.33
C TYR A 381 1.89 26.55 7.67
N ASN A 382 0.68 27.03 7.93
CA ASN A 382 -0.46 26.16 8.23
C ASN A 382 -0.84 25.28 7.03
N ALA A 383 -0.80 25.82 5.82
CA ALA A 383 -1.04 25.05 4.59
C ALA A 383 0.07 24.00 4.36
N GLY A 384 1.33 24.35 4.63
CA GLY A 384 2.45 23.41 4.59
C GLY A 384 2.32 22.31 5.63
N LYS A 385 1.90 22.65 6.85
CA LYS A 385 1.62 21.68 7.91
C LYS A 385 0.51 20.72 7.50
N ALA A 386 -0.61 21.22 6.98
CA ALA A 386 -1.72 20.37 6.52
C ALA A 386 -1.26 19.39 5.43
N LYS A 387 -0.44 19.84 4.46
CA LYS A 387 0.12 18.96 3.42
C LYS A 387 1.09 17.91 3.98
N LEU A 388 1.87 18.25 5.00
CA LEU A 388 2.74 17.27 5.67
C LEU A 388 1.91 16.22 6.40
N ASP A 389 0.85 16.65 7.10
CA ASP A 389 -0.08 15.76 7.80
C ASP A 389 -0.78 14.83 6.80
N ASP A 390 -1.28 15.37 5.68
CA ASP A 390 -1.89 14.58 4.58
C ASP A 390 -0.88 13.60 3.97
N GLY A 391 0.34 14.05 3.67
CA GLY A 391 1.40 13.19 3.15
C GLY A 391 1.79 12.08 4.13
N ALA A 392 1.75 12.35 5.44
CA ALA A 392 2.02 11.35 6.47
C ALA A 392 0.93 10.27 6.52
N VAL A 393 -0.34 10.67 6.39
CA VAL A 393 -1.48 9.74 6.30
C VAL A 393 -1.33 8.86 5.06
N GLN A 394 -1.08 9.46 3.89
CA GLN A 394 -0.93 8.71 2.65
C GLN A 394 0.28 7.78 2.66
N LEU A 395 1.40 8.19 3.27
CA LEU A 395 2.56 7.31 3.46
C LEU A 395 2.22 6.11 4.36
N ALA A 396 1.44 6.33 5.43
CA ALA A 396 0.99 5.25 6.31
C ALA A 396 0.04 4.28 5.57
N GLU A 397 -0.86 4.80 4.75
CA GLU A 397 -1.74 4.01 3.89
C GLU A 397 -0.93 3.20 2.87
N GLY A 398 0.02 3.83 2.17
CA GLY A 398 0.90 3.14 1.22
C GLY A 398 1.73 2.03 1.87
N LYS A 399 2.22 2.23 3.11
CA LYS A 399 2.90 1.18 3.88
C LYS A 399 1.97 0.00 4.18
N LYS A 400 0.72 0.29 4.57
CA LYS A 400 -0.28 -0.76 4.82
C LYS A 400 -0.60 -1.54 3.55
N THR A 401 -0.79 -0.88 2.41
CA THR A 401 -1.00 -1.55 1.12
C THR A 401 0.17 -2.43 0.73
N LEU A 402 1.42 -1.98 0.94
CA LEU A 402 2.61 -2.79 0.69
C LEU A 402 2.67 -4.04 1.59
N GLU A 403 2.35 -3.89 2.88
CA GLU A 403 2.28 -5.02 3.81
C GLU A 403 1.23 -6.05 3.40
N GLU A 404 0.06 -5.59 2.92
CA GLU A 404 -1.01 -6.46 2.42
C GLU A 404 -0.58 -7.19 1.14
N ALA A 405 0.00 -6.49 0.16
CA ALA A 405 0.53 -7.11 -1.06
C ALA A 405 1.65 -8.14 -0.75
N GLY A 406 2.51 -7.86 0.23
CA GLY A 406 3.53 -8.80 0.69
C GLY A 406 2.97 -10.09 1.27
N LYS A 407 1.84 -10.05 1.97
CA LYS A 407 1.14 -11.25 2.47
C LYS A 407 0.57 -12.08 1.33
N THR A 408 -0.12 -11.44 0.38
CA THR A 408 -0.70 -12.10 -0.79
C THR A 408 0.36 -12.83 -1.62
N LEU A 409 1.53 -12.19 -1.84
CA LEU A 409 2.64 -12.82 -2.55
C LEU A 409 3.21 -14.04 -1.79
N ALA A 410 3.35 -13.94 -0.47
CA ALA A 410 3.82 -15.05 0.36
C ALA A 410 2.86 -16.25 0.32
N GLU A 411 1.55 -16.00 0.32
CA GLU A 411 0.52 -17.02 0.16
C GLU A 411 0.55 -17.65 -1.25
N GLY A 412 0.66 -16.83 -2.30
CA GLY A 412 0.80 -17.30 -3.68
C GLY A 412 2.01 -18.21 -3.89
N LYS A 413 3.16 -17.87 -3.28
CA LYS A 413 4.37 -18.71 -3.32
C LYS A 413 4.14 -20.08 -2.67
N LYS A 414 3.47 -20.14 -1.52
CA LYS A 414 3.17 -21.40 -0.82
C LYS A 414 2.24 -22.29 -1.64
N THR A 415 1.29 -21.71 -2.38
CA THR A 415 0.37 -22.43 -3.26
C THR A 415 1.10 -23.05 -4.45
N LEU A 416 2.04 -22.34 -5.08
CA LEU A 416 2.85 -22.90 -6.18
C LEU A 416 3.72 -24.08 -5.71
N GLU A 417 4.41 -23.94 -4.58
CA GLU A 417 5.25 -25.02 -4.03
C GLU A 417 4.42 -26.30 -3.78
N ALA A 418 3.15 -26.17 -3.40
CA ALA A 418 2.24 -27.31 -3.24
C ALA A 418 1.82 -27.92 -4.59
N ALA A 419 1.50 -27.08 -5.58
CA ALA A 419 1.11 -27.52 -6.93
C ALA A 419 2.26 -28.24 -7.67
N GLU A 420 3.50 -27.74 -7.53
CA GLU A 420 4.69 -28.38 -8.11
C GLU A 420 4.90 -29.81 -7.56
N LYS A 421 4.66 -30.01 -6.25
CA LYS A 421 4.74 -31.34 -5.62
C LYS A 421 3.67 -32.30 -6.18
N GLN A 422 2.43 -31.83 -6.35
CA GLN A 422 1.34 -32.65 -6.89
C GLN A 422 1.57 -33.05 -8.35
N LEU A 423 2.12 -32.16 -9.17
CA LEU A 423 2.45 -32.46 -10.57
C LEU A 423 3.51 -33.56 -10.69
N SER A 424 4.55 -33.51 -9.85
CA SER A 424 5.60 -34.55 -9.83
C SER A 424 5.04 -35.92 -9.43
N GLU A 425 4.10 -35.96 -8.49
CA GLU A 425 3.42 -37.19 -8.06
C GLU A 425 2.49 -37.74 -9.16
N GLY A 426 1.79 -36.88 -9.90
CA GLY A 426 0.92 -37.27 -11.00
C GLY A 426 1.68 -37.88 -12.19
N LYS A 427 2.83 -37.30 -12.56
CA LYS A 427 3.68 -37.81 -13.65
C LYS A 427 4.17 -39.24 -13.38
N ALA A 428 4.60 -39.53 -12.15
CA ALA A 428 5.11 -40.86 -11.79
C ALA A 428 4.04 -41.97 -11.92
N LYS A 429 2.76 -41.67 -11.65
CA LYS A 429 1.65 -42.62 -11.79
C LYS A 429 1.29 -42.91 -13.26
N LEU A 430 1.48 -41.93 -14.14
CA LEU A 430 1.23 -42.07 -15.57
C LEU A 430 2.23 -43.05 -16.21
N ASP A 431 3.52 -42.88 -15.90
CA ASP A 431 4.61 -43.70 -16.45
C ASP A 431 4.47 -45.20 -16.06
N GLU A 432 3.96 -45.49 -14.85
CA GLU A 432 3.73 -46.87 -14.36
C GLU A 432 2.62 -47.61 -15.13
N PHE A 433 1.56 -46.90 -15.52
CA PHE A 433 0.45 -47.49 -16.27
C PHE A 433 0.82 -47.85 -17.71
N GLU A 434 1.49 -46.95 -18.42
CA GLU A 434 1.86 -47.16 -19.83
C GLU A 434 2.76 -48.39 -19.98
N SER A 435 3.70 -48.59 -19.05
CA SER A 435 4.57 -49.77 -19.04
C SER A 435 3.81 -51.09 -18.83
N GLY A 436 2.75 -51.09 -18.00
CA GLY A 436 1.93 -52.29 -17.79
C GLY A 436 1.11 -52.67 -19.02
N ARG A 437 0.63 -51.67 -19.77
CA ARG A 437 -0.21 -51.86 -20.96
C ARG A 437 0.54 -52.59 -22.07
N GLU A 438 1.80 -52.20 -22.32
CA GLU A 438 2.63 -52.81 -23.36
C GLU A 438 2.88 -54.31 -23.13
N GLN A 439 3.04 -54.73 -21.87
CA GLN A 439 3.32 -56.14 -21.54
C GLN A 439 2.12 -57.06 -21.86
N VAL A 440 0.89 -56.59 -21.66
CA VAL A 440 -0.31 -57.38 -21.94
C VAL A 440 -0.62 -57.47 -23.43
N ILE A 441 -0.34 -56.40 -24.19
CA ILE A 441 -0.45 -56.43 -25.66
C ILE A 441 0.46 -57.53 -26.24
N ALA A 442 1.71 -57.61 -25.79
CA ALA A 442 2.66 -58.64 -26.22
C ALA A 442 2.19 -60.07 -25.86
N GLY A 443 1.55 -60.24 -24.70
CA GLY A 443 0.95 -61.51 -24.28
C GLY A 443 -0.24 -61.94 -25.15
N LEU A 444 -1.10 -60.99 -25.54
CA LEU A 444 -2.21 -61.23 -26.45
C LEU A 444 -1.77 -61.54 -27.89
N GLU A 445 -0.71 -60.89 -28.37
CA GLU A 445 -0.09 -61.22 -29.66
C GLU A 445 0.42 -62.66 -29.69
N THR A 446 1.11 -63.07 -28.62
CA THR A 446 1.61 -64.43 -28.46
C THR A 446 0.45 -65.44 -28.45
N LEU A 447 -0.64 -65.13 -27.73
CA LEU A 447 -1.83 -65.97 -27.69
C LEU A 447 -2.46 -66.16 -29.08
N LYS A 448 -2.69 -65.05 -29.81
CA LYS A 448 -3.28 -65.08 -31.16
C LYS A 448 -2.40 -65.84 -32.17
N GLY A 449 -1.07 -65.81 -31.99
CA GLY A 449 -0.10 -66.51 -32.82
C GLY A 449 0.05 -68.02 -32.57
N THR A 450 -0.76 -68.62 -31.69
CA THR A 450 -0.66 -70.05 -31.35
C THR A 450 -1.08 -70.95 -32.53
N GLU A 451 -0.20 -71.86 -32.97
CA GLU A 451 -0.44 -72.80 -34.08
C GLU A 451 -1.39 -73.96 -33.71
N THR A 452 -2.02 -74.58 -34.74
CA THR A 452 -3.06 -75.62 -34.58
C THR A 452 -2.53 -77.05 -34.66
N TYR A 453 -3.26 -77.97 -34.03
CA TYR A 453 -3.06 -79.41 -34.14
C TYR A 453 -4.37 -80.09 -34.58
N ALA A 454 -4.25 -81.21 -35.30
CA ALA A 454 -5.36 -82.12 -35.63
C ALA A 454 -6.58 -81.50 -36.35
N GLY A 455 -6.35 -80.51 -37.23
CA GLY A 455 -7.43 -79.91 -38.03
C GLY A 455 -8.41 -79.04 -37.24
N LEU A 456 -8.08 -78.67 -36.00
CA LEU A 456 -8.82 -77.67 -35.24
C LEU A 456 -8.55 -76.26 -35.80
N ALA A 457 -9.58 -75.41 -35.80
CA ALA A 457 -9.42 -74.00 -36.15
C ALA A 457 -8.49 -73.30 -35.14
N SER A 458 -7.61 -72.43 -35.63
CA SER A 458 -6.65 -71.68 -34.79
C SER A 458 -7.36 -70.67 -33.90
N ILE A 459 -6.68 -70.19 -32.86
CA ILE A 459 -7.22 -69.10 -32.03
C ILE A 459 -7.55 -67.89 -32.92
N ALA A 460 -6.66 -67.55 -33.87
CA ALA A 460 -6.91 -66.48 -34.84
C ALA A 460 -8.14 -66.74 -35.74
N GLU A 461 -8.32 -67.98 -36.22
CA GLU A 461 -9.45 -68.36 -37.08
C GLU A 461 -10.78 -68.38 -36.32
N ARG A 462 -10.77 -68.78 -35.05
CA ARG A 462 -11.94 -68.75 -34.15
C ARG A 462 -12.37 -67.32 -33.81
N LEU A 463 -11.39 -66.44 -33.61
CA LEU A 463 -11.63 -65.03 -33.36
C LEU A 463 -12.15 -64.32 -34.63
N GLY A 464 -11.73 -64.77 -35.81
CA GLY A 464 -12.12 -64.25 -37.11
C GLY A 464 -11.10 -63.26 -37.68
N GLU A 465 -11.06 -63.12 -39.01
CA GLU A 465 -10.05 -62.29 -39.71
C GLU A 465 -10.09 -60.81 -39.32
N ASP A 466 -11.29 -60.28 -39.03
CA ASP A 466 -11.50 -58.87 -38.64
C ASP A 466 -11.30 -58.61 -37.13
N PHE A 467 -10.91 -59.62 -36.35
CA PHE A 467 -10.79 -59.48 -34.90
C PHE A 467 -9.52 -58.74 -34.48
N SER A 468 -9.72 -57.64 -33.76
CA SER A 468 -8.66 -56.86 -33.11
C SER A 468 -8.98 -56.64 -31.64
N TYR A 469 -8.02 -56.93 -30.78
CA TYR A 469 -8.02 -56.49 -29.37
C TYR A 469 -7.39 -55.11 -29.20
N MET A 470 -7.06 -54.42 -30.29
CA MET A 470 -6.60 -53.02 -30.29
C MET A 470 -7.71 -52.13 -30.86
N LYS A 471 -8.11 -51.07 -30.12
CA LYS A 471 -9.08 -50.06 -30.57
C LYS A 471 -8.48 -49.16 -31.64
N ASN A 472 -7.19 -48.88 -31.52
CA ASN A 472 -6.35 -48.11 -32.43
C ASN A 472 -4.88 -48.52 -32.22
N ASP A 473 -3.93 -47.82 -32.83
CA ASP A 473 -2.50 -48.18 -32.78
C ASP A 473 -1.90 -48.22 -31.36
N THR A 474 -2.52 -47.61 -30.35
CA THR A 474 -1.98 -47.49 -28.99
C THR A 474 -2.90 -48.00 -27.88
N ASP A 475 -4.21 -48.07 -28.12
CA ASP A 475 -5.22 -48.36 -27.09
C ASP A 475 -5.69 -49.81 -27.18
N LEU A 476 -5.50 -50.55 -26.09
CA LEU A 476 -5.97 -51.92 -25.94
C LEU A 476 -7.48 -51.96 -25.64
N ASP A 477 -8.23 -52.76 -26.40
CA ASP A 477 -9.58 -53.17 -26.04
C ASP A 477 -9.51 -54.37 -25.11
N MET A 478 -9.63 -54.11 -23.80
CA MET A 478 -9.51 -55.14 -22.79
C MET A 478 -10.67 -56.12 -22.78
N GLU A 479 -11.85 -55.73 -23.27
CA GLU A 479 -12.98 -56.65 -23.41
C GLU A 479 -12.75 -57.62 -24.55
N LYS A 480 -12.26 -57.12 -25.69
CA LYS A 480 -11.78 -57.96 -26.79
C LYS A 480 -10.54 -58.78 -26.40
N GLY A 481 -9.66 -58.25 -25.55
CA GLY A 481 -8.53 -58.99 -24.99
C GLY A 481 -8.99 -60.19 -24.14
N LEU A 482 -9.96 -59.98 -23.26
CA LEU A 482 -10.57 -61.06 -22.47
C LEU A 482 -11.35 -62.05 -23.34
N GLU A 483 -12.01 -61.58 -24.41
CA GLU A 483 -12.63 -62.45 -25.42
C GLU A 483 -11.58 -63.33 -26.12
N ALA A 484 -10.42 -62.78 -26.46
CA ALA A 484 -9.30 -63.54 -27.02
C ALA A 484 -8.76 -64.60 -26.05
N VAL A 485 -8.64 -64.27 -24.76
CA VAL A 485 -8.24 -65.22 -23.71
C VAL A 485 -9.29 -66.31 -23.50
N ALA A 486 -10.57 -65.97 -23.53
CA ALA A 486 -11.66 -66.93 -23.41
C ALA A 486 -11.66 -67.92 -24.58
N VAL A 487 -11.47 -67.44 -25.81
CA VAL A 487 -11.29 -68.30 -27.00
C VAL A 487 -10.00 -69.12 -26.88
N GLY A 488 -8.93 -68.56 -26.32
CA GLY A 488 -7.70 -69.29 -26.01
C GLY A 488 -7.90 -70.43 -25.00
N ARG A 489 -8.72 -70.22 -23.97
CA ARG A 489 -9.12 -71.26 -23.00
C ARG A 489 -9.99 -72.32 -23.63
N GLU A 490 -10.94 -71.93 -24.47
CA GLU A 490 -11.78 -72.88 -25.23
C GLU A 490 -10.93 -73.71 -26.19
N PHE A 491 -10.00 -73.07 -26.90
CA PHE A 491 -9.00 -73.74 -27.73
C PHE A 491 -8.15 -74.71 -26.90
N SER A 492 -7.61 -74.27 -25.75
CA SER A 492 -6.83 -75.12 -24.82
C SER A 492 -7.63 -76.35 -24.37
N GLY A 493 -8.88 -76.16 -23.97
CA GLY A 493 -9.77 -77.23 -23.51
C GLY A 493 -10.20 -78.20 -24.61
N GLU A 494 -10.48 -77.71 -25.81
CA GLU A 494 -10.80 -78.57 -26.97
C GLU A 494 -9.58 -79.34 -27.47
N ASN A 495 -8.40 -78.71 -27.47
CA ASN A 495 -7.14 -79.41 -27.76
C ASN A 495 -6.92 -80.51 -26.71
N GLY A 496 -7.10 -80.21 -25.41
CA GLY A 496 -7.04 -81.20 -24.34
C GLY A 496 -8.05 -82.34 -24.50
N ALA A 497 -9.28 -82.04 -24.95
CA ALA A 497 -10.31 -83.05 -25.21
C ALA A 497 -10.02 -83.91 -26.45
N ALA A 498 -9.49 -83.31 -27.53
CA ALA A 498 -9.05 -84.01 -28.72
C ALA A 498 -7.87 -84.95 -28.41
N VAL A 499 -6.88 -84.44 -27.68
CA VAL A 499 -5.74 -85.19 -27.15
C VAL A 499 -6.21 -86.38 -26.30
N THR A 500 -7.10 -86.13 -25.35
CA THR A 500 -7.63 -87.17 -24.47
C THR A 500 -8.42 -88.24 -25.24
N ARG A 501 -9.21 -87.85 -26.24
CA ARG A 501 -10.01 -88.77 -27.05
C ARG A 501 -9.12 -89.68 -27.92
N GLU A 502 -8.10 -89.11 -28.57
CA GLU A 502 -7.14 -89.87 -29.37
C GLU A 502 -6.39 -90.89 -28.49
N LEU A 503 -5.80 -90.42 -27.39
CA LEU A 503 -5.05 -91.25 -26.44
C LEU A 503 -5.93 -92.32 -25.79
N THR A 504 -7.18 -92.01 -25.46
CA THR A 504 -8.13 -92.97 -24.86
C THR A 504 -8.51 -94.07 -25.85
N ASN A 505 -8.77 -93.73 -27.12
CA ASN A 505 -9.07 -94.73 -28.15
C ASN A 505 -7.85 -95.61 -28.44
N ARG A 506 -6.63 -95.05 -28.41
CA ARG A 506 -5.39 -95.82 -28.53
C ARG A 506 -5.11 -96.70 -27.31
N ALA A 507 -5.39 -96.21 -26.09
CA ALA A 507 -5.28 -96.98 -24.86
C ALA A 507 -6.29 -98.14 -24.84
N ILE A 508 -7.52 -97.93 -25.30
CA ILE A 508 -8.53 -98.97 -25.49
C ILE A 508 -8.05 -100.01 -26.51
N ALA A 509 -7.49 -99.58 -27.64
CA ALA A 509 -6.94 -100.48 -28.65
C ALA A 509 -5.77 -101.33 -28.10
N ALA A 510 -4.83 -100.71 -27.40
CA ALA A 510 -3.70 -101.40 -26.76
C ALA A 510 -4.17 -102.38 -25.66
N ALA A 511 -5.16 -101.99 -24.85
CA ALA A 511 -5.74 -102.85 -23.82
C ALA A 511 -6.50 -104.05 -24.40
N LEU A 512 -7.27 -103.86 -25.47
CA LEU A 512 -7.95 -104.94 -26.20
C LEU A 512 -6.95 -105.90 -26.86
N ALA A 513 -5.85 -105.38 -27.40
CA ALA A 513 -4.77 -106.18 -27.97
C ALA A 513 -4.07 -107.05 -26.91
N LEU A 514 -3.78 -106.48 -25.73
CA LEU A 514 -3.24 -107.23 -24.59
C LEU A 514 -4.20 -108.34 -24.14
N LEU A 515 -5.50 -108.02 -24.04
CA LEU A 515 -6.53 -108.96 -23.58
C LEU A 515 -6.72 -110.11 -24.59
N GLY A 516 -6.76 -109.81 -25.89
CA GLY A 516 -6.78 -110.82 -26.96
C GLY A 516 -5.54 -111.71 -26.93
N SER A 517 -4.36 -111.14 -26.64
CA SER A 517 -3.09 -111.89 -26.55
C SER A 517 -3.11 -112.89 -25.39
N VAL A 518 -3.59 -112.50 -24.22
CA VAL A 518 -3.71 -113.39 -23.05
C VAL A 518 -4.68 -114.55 -23.32
N LEU A 519 -5.81 -114.27 -23.98
CA LEU A 519 -6.80 -115.28 -24.33
C LEU A 519 -6.29 -116.26 -25.39
N ALA A 520 -5.57 -115.76 -26.39
CA ALA A 520 -4.90 -116.58 -27.40
C ALA A 520 -3.83 -117.49 -26.77
N LEU A 521 -3.04 -116.96 -25.83
CA LEU A 521 -2.05 -117.74 -25.09
C LEU A 521 -2.73 -118.90 -24.33
N ALA A 522 -3.81 -118.60 -23.59
CA ALA A 522 -4.58 -119.60 -22.86
C ALA A 522 -5.20 -120.66 -23.80
N ALA A 523 -5.73 -120.23 -24.95
CA ALA A 523 -6.28 -121.12 -25.97
C ALA A 523 -5.21 -122.07 -26.55
N GLY A 524 -4.02 -121.56 -26.85
CA GLY A 524 -2.91 -122.36 -27.35
C GLY A 524 -2.41 -123.37 -26.31
N ILE A 525 -2.24 -122.95 -25.05
CA ILE A 525 -1.84 -123.86 -23.96
C ILE A 525 -2.88 -125.00 -23.80
N MET A 526 -4.18 -124.69 -23.83
CA MET A 526 -5.22 -125.72 -23.75
C MET A 526 -5.21 -126.68 -24.94
N GLY A 527 -4.89 -126.20 -26.14
CA GLY A 527 -4.81 -127.04 -27.33
C GLY A 527 -3.64 -128.03 -27.25
N LEU A 528 -2.51 -127.62 -26.67
CA LEU A 528 -1.38 -128.52 -26.38
C LEU A 528 -1.72 -129.58 -25.32
N ALA A 529 -2.48 -129.19 -24.29
CA ALA A 529 -2.98 -130.10 -23.24
C ALA A 529 -4.08 -131.07 -23.72
N GLY A 530 -4.48 -131.02 -24.99
CA GLY A 530 -5.43 -131.95 -25.59
C GLY A 530 -6.91 -131.61 -25.37
N LYS A 531 -7.22 -130.45 -24.77
CA LYS A 531 -8.59 -129.97 -24.53
C LYS A 531 -9.13 -129.19 -25.73
N ALA A 532 -9.34 -129.87 -26.86
CA ALA A 532 -9.64 -129.24 -28.15
C ALA A 532 -10.88 -128.30 -28.12
N LYS A 533 -12.01 -128.73 -27.56
CA LYS A 533 -13.23 -127.88 -27.53
C LYS A 533 -13.02 -126.59 -26.71
N GLY A 534 -12.34 -126.66 -25.57
CA GLY A 534 -12.05 -125.49 -24.74
C GLY A 534 -11.03 -124.54 -25.39
N SER A 535 -10.01 -125.10 -26.05
CA SER A 535 -9.05 -124.34 -26.86
C SER A 535 -9.72 -123.57 -28.00
N GLY A 536 -10.67 -124.22 -28.70
CA GLY A 536 -11.39 -123.59 -29.81
C GLY A 536 -12.26 -122.42 -29.38
N VAL A 537 -13.01 -122.55 -28.27
CA VAL A 537 -13.86 -121.46 -27.75
C VAL A 537 -13.01 -120.25 -27.35
N LEU A 538 -11.92 -120.46 -26.63
CA LEU A 538 -11.03 -119.35 -26.25
C LEU A 538 -10.34 -118.71 -27.45
N ALA A 539 -10.01 -119.50 -28.48
CA ALA A 539 -9.43 -118.97 -29.71
C ALA A 539 -10.43 -118.11 -30.50
N VAL A 540 -11.72 -118.43 -30.49
CA VAL A 540 -12.75 -117.54 -31.08
C VAL A 540 -12.82 -116.21 -30.32
N ILE A 541 -12.82 -116.25 -29.00
CA ILE A 541 -12.90 -115.04 -28.17
C ILE A 541 -11.65 -114.19 -28.35
N ALA A 542 -10.47 -114.81 -28.43
CA ALA A 542 -9.21 -114.13 -28.70
C ALA A 542 -9.19 -113.45 -30.09
N ALA A 543 -9.74 -114.10 -31.11
CA ALA A 543 -9.88 -113.53 -32.45
C ALA A 543 -10.79 -112.28 -32.46
N LEU A 544 -11.91 -112.33 -31.74
CA LEU A 544 -12.83 -111.20 -31.64
C LEU A 544 -12.19 -110.01 -30.91
N ALA A 545 -11.48 -110.27 -29.81
CA ALA A 545 -10.77 -109.23 -29.07
C ALA A 545 -9.64 -108.59 -29.89
N ALA A 546 -8.84 -109.39 -30.61
CA ALA A 546 -7.75 -108.90 -31.44
C ALA A 546 -8.26 -108.14 -32.69
N GLY A 547 -9.35 -108.60 -33.30
CA GLY A 547 -9.98 -107.89 -34.43
C GLY A 547 -10.56 -106.54 -34.03
N ALA A 548 -11.20 -106.46 -32.85
CA ALA A 548 -11.68 -105.20 -32.29
C ALA A 548 -10.53 -104.23 -31.97
N ALA A 549 -9.39 -104.73 -31.49
CA ALA A 549 -8.20 -103.92 -31.23
C ALA A 549 -7.62 -103.29 -32.50
N VAL A 550 -7.55 -104.02 -33.63
CA VAL A 550 -7.06 -103.49 -34.91
C VAL A 550 -7.99 -102.44 -35.48
N ALA A 551 -9.31 -102.65 -35.39
CA ALA A 551 -10.29 -101.67 -35.83
C ALA A 551 -10.23 -100.39 -34.98
N ALA A 552 -10.11 -100.53 -33.66
CA ALA A 552 -9.95 -99.40 -32.75
C ALA A 552 -8.65 -98.62 -33.04
N ALA A 553 -7.54 -99.31 -33.32
CA ALA A 553 -6.26 -98.67 -33.66
C ALA A 553 -6.32 -97.87 -34.99
N LEU A 554 -7.05 -98.37 -36.00
CA LEU A 554 -7.21 -97.68 -37.29
C LEU A 554 -8.05 -96.38 -37.16
N MET A 555 -9.02 -96.39 -36.24
CA MET A 555 -9.89 -95.24 -35.97
C MET A 555 -9.25 -94.19 -35.06
N ALA A 556 -8.15 -94.52 -34.38
CA ALA A 556 -7.60 -93.72 -33.31
C ALA A 556 -6.51 -92.71 -33.73
N GLY A 557 -6.18 -92.56 -35.02
CA GLY A 557 -5.20 -91.55 -35.49
C GLY A 557 -3.75 -91.76 -35.00
N THR A 558 -2.78 -90.99 -35.54
CA THR A 558 -1.36 -91.05 -35.10
C THR A 558 -0.66 -89.69 -35.00
N GLU A 559 -1.31 -88.60 -35.40
CA GLU A 559 -0.66 -87.29 -35.59
C GLU A 559 -0.24 -86.63 -34.27
N LEU A 560 -1.08 -86.71 -33.23
CA LEU A 560 -0.79 -86.11 -31.92
C LEU A 560 0.31 -86.84 -31.16
N SER A 561 0.38 -88.15 -31.36
CA SER A 561 1.43 -88.97 -30.77
C SER A 561 2.76 -88.73 -31.48
N ALA A 562 2.76 -88.47 -32.78
CA ALA A 562 3.95 -88.05 -33.51
C ALA A 562 4.42 -86.64 -33.07
N ALA A 563 3.49 -85.71 -32.81
CA ALA A 563 3.81 -84.39 -32.26
C ALA A 563 4.39 -84.45 -30.83
N ALA A 564 4.00 -85.46 -30.04
CA ALA A 564 4.63 -85.78 -28.75
C ALA A 564 5.88 -86.68 -28.88
N GLY A 565 6.31 -87.04 -30.11
CA GLY A 565 7.54 -87.77 -30.40
C GLY A 565 7.44 -89.32 -30.42
N SER A 566 6.25 -89.91 -30.33
CA SER A 566 6.04 -91.37 -30.32
C SER A 566 6.09 -92.00 -31.74
N THR A 567 6.71 -93.18 -31.85
CA THR A 567 6.92 -93.93 -33.11
C THR A 567 6.18 -95.27 -33.17
N THR A 568 5.41 -95.64 -32.15
CA THR A 568 4.91 -97.01 -31.93
C THR A 568 3.55 -97.32 -32.58
N GLY A 569 2.93 -96.36 -33.28
CA GLY A 569 1.62 -96.53 -33.94
C GLY A 569 1.51 -97.73 -34.91
N PRO A 570 2.46 -97.96 -35.83
CA PRO A 570 2.40 -99.07 -36.79
C PRO A 570 2.57 -100.47 -36.15
N LEU A 571 3.26 -100.56 -35.00
CA LEU A 571 3.53 -101.82 -34.30
C LEU A 571 2.24 -102.47 -33.73
N ALA A 572 1.28 -101.66 -33.27
CA ALA A 572 0.01 -102.14 -32.74
C ALA A 572 -0.84 -102.84 -33.81
N LEU A 573 -0.87 -102.30 -35.03
CA LEU A 573 -1.63 -102.83 -36.16
C LEU A 573 -1.05 -104.16 -36.68
N ALA A 574 0.27 -104.24 -36.76
CA ALA A 574 0.97 -105.45 -37.20
C ALA A 574 0.80 -106.60 -36.20
N ALA A 575 0.93 -106.33 -34.90
CA ALA A 575 0.79 -107.35 -33.86
C ALA A 575 -0.66 -107.88 -33.73
N GLY A 576 -1.66 -107.00 -33.78
CA GLY A 576 -3.08 -107.38 -33.71
C GLY A 576 -3.56 -108.18 -34.92
N GLY A 577 -3.12 -107.84 -36.13
CA GLY A 577 -3.49 -108.57 -37.36
C GLY A 577 -3.01 -110.03 -37.35
N VAL A 578 -1.75 -110.26 -36.96
CA VAL A 578 -1.15 -111.60 -36.87
C VAL A 578 -1.88 -112.47 -35.83
N LEU A 579 -2.18 -111.89 -34.66
CA LEU A 579 -2.88 -112.58 -33.58
C LEU A 579 -4.31 -112.98 -33.95
N THR A 580 -5.03 -112.11 -34.64
CA THR A 580 -6.40 -112.37 -35.09
C THR A 580 -6.44 -113.56 -36.04
N ALA A 581 -5.55 -113.58 -37.04
CA ALA A 581 -5.46 -114.66 -38.02
C ALA A 581 -5.10 -116.02 -37.36
N ALA A 582 -4.12 -116.02 -36.44
CA ALA A 582 -3.71 -117.22 -35.72
C ALA A 582 -4.85 -117.78 -34.83
N SER A 583 -5.61 -116.91 -34.18
CA SER A 583 -6.72 -117.27 -33.29
C SER A 583 -7.89 -117.90 -34.06
N ILE A 584 -8.24 -117.34 -35.22
CA ILE A 584 -9.29 -117.91 -36.10
C ILE A 584 -8.88 -119.30 -36.59
N ALA A 585 -7.63 -119.46 -37.04
CA ALA A 585 -7.13 -120.74 -37.52
C ALA A 585 -7.19 -121.83 -36.44
N GLN A 586 -6.82 -121.50 -35.20
CA GLN A 586 -6.90 -122.42 -34.06
C GLN A 586 -8.35 -122.80 -33.72
N ALA A 587 -9.27 -121.83 -33.74
CA ALA A 587 -10.69 -122.07 -33.48
C ALA A 587 -11.31 -123.08 -34.46
N ILE A 588 -11.10 -122.86 -35.76
CA ILE A 588 -11.62 -123.72 -36.82
C ILE A 588 -11.09 -125.15 -36.66
N ALA A 589 -9.78 -125.31 -36.41
CA ALA A 589 -9.17 -126.62 -36.29
C ALA A 589 -9.64 -127.40 -35.05
N ALA A 590 -9.90 -126.72 -33.94
CA ALA A 590 -10.22 -127.35 -32.66
C ALA A 590 -11.71 -127.71 -32.49
N LEU A 591 -12.61 -127.08 -33.26
CA LEU A 591 -14.07 -127.27 -33.19
C LEU A 591 -14.65 -128.16 -34.31
N ALA A 592 -13.84 -128.68 -35.23
CA ALA A 592 -14.30 -129.54 -36.31
C ALA A 592 -14.81 -130.94 -35.81
N PRO A 593 -15.94 -131.49 -36.33
CA PRO A 593 -16.58 -132.72 -35.82
C PRO A 593 -15.82 -134.02 -36.14
N SER A 594 -15.81 -135.00 -35.21
CA SER A 594 -15.07 -136.28 -35.33
C SER A 594 -15.76 -137.34 -36.20
N LYS A 595 -15.11 -137.83 -37.26
CA LYS A 595 -15.56 -139.01 -38.04
C LYS A 595 -15.21 -140.32 -37.30
N THR A 596 -16.19 -141.18 -37.01
CA THR A 596 -15.96 -142.61 -36.68
C THR A 596 -16.81 -143.48 -37.61
N ALA A 597 -16.13 -144.45 -38.23
CA ALA A 597 -16.67 -145.57 -38.97
C ALA A 597 -17.29 -146.62 -38.01
N ALA A 598 -18.09 -147.52 -38.58
CA ALA A 598 -18.84 -148.60 -37.91
C ALA A 598 -18.02 -149.45 -36.94
#